data_AF-A0A9Q5D4T4-F1
#
_entry.id   AF-A0A9Q5D4T4-F1
#
_cell.length_a   1.000
_cell.length_b   1.000
_cell.length_c   1.000
_cell.angle_alpha   90.00
_cell.angle_beta   90.00
_cell.angle_gamma   90.00
#
_symmetry.space_group_name_H-M   'P 1'
#
loop_
_entity.id
_entity.type
_entity.pdbx_description
1 polymer ?
#
loop_
_entity_poly.entity_id
_entity_poly.type
_entity_poly.pdbx_seq_one_letter_code
_entity_poly.pdbx_strand_id
1 'polypeptide(L)'
;MKVLSFTCVLFLLLFTTTPATEAIAKNYTKVSPARARTHVALTVTQKVLGIDVAILTALYDAKNLATGEYGTILNANQKDVVVQAGDVIWLNAFLGFPFSIYYTVTEADIASGIIRVAFLS
;
A
#
# COMPACT_ATOMS: atom_id res chain seq x y z
N MET A 1 -54.93 30.88 32.96
CA MET A 1 -53.75 30.18 33.50
C MET A 1 -53.44 28.94 32.63
N LYS A 2 -52.65 29.08 31.56
CA LYS A 2 -52.20 27.97 30.67
C LYS A 2 -50.85 28.29 29.99
N VAL A 3 -49.92 28.92 30.70
CA VAL A 3 -48.62 29.33 30.11
C VAL A 3 -47.43 28.70 30.87
N LEU A 4 -47.67 27.89 31.91
CA LEU A 4 -46.60 27.31 32.72
C LEU A 4 -46.13 25.91 32.27
N SER A 5 -46.77 25.31 31.27
CA SER A 5 -46.51 23.91 30.90
C SER A 5 -45.64 23.75 29.64
N PHE A 6 -45.37 24.83 28.90
CA PHE A 6 -44.61 24.75 27.64
C PHE A 6 -43.10 24.99 27.81
N THR A 7 -42.69 25.66 28.89
CA THR A 7 -41.29 25.97 29.17
C THR A 7 -40.49 24.79 29.74
N CYS A 8 -41.13 23.87 30.47
CA CYS A 8 -40.44 22.67 30.98
C CYS A 8 -40.12 21.63 29.90
N VAL A 9 -40.94 21.52 28.85
CA VAL A 9 -40.71 20.55 27.76
C VAL A 9 -39.55 20.99 26.86
N LEU A 10 -39.37 22.30 26.67
CA LEU A 10 -38.29 22.84 25.84
C LEU A 10 -36.92 22.74 26.54
N PHE A 11 -36.88 22.77 27.88
CA PHE A 11 -35.64 22.58 28.64
C PHE A 11 -35.20 21.12 28.68
N LEU A 12 -36.12 20.15 28.66
CA LEU A 12 -35.79 18.72 28.64
C LEU A 12 -35.22 18.24 27.29
N LEU A 13 -35.57 18.89 26.17
CA LEU A 13 -35.03 18.58 24.85
C LEU A 13 -33.62 19.13 24.59
N LEU A 14 -33.15 20.07 25.42
CA LEU A 14 -31.80 20.64 25.31
C LEU A 14 -30.73 19.82 26.07
N PHE A 15 -31.11 18.82 26.88
CA PHE A 15 -30.18 18.04 27.70
C PHE A 15 -30.16 16.53 27.45
N THR A 16 -30.89 15.99 26.45
CA THR A 16 -30.90 14.53 26.20
C THR A 16 -30.35 14.08 24.84
N THR A 17 -29.57 14.90 24.14
CA THR A 17 -28.80 14.42 22.99
C THR A 17 -27.31 14.58 23.22
N THR A 18 -26.79 13.81 24.16
CA THR A 18 -25.47 13.22 24.02
C THR A 18 -25.42 12.01 24.96
N PRO A 19 -25.54 10.77 24.46
CA PRO A 19 -24.74 9.75 25.08
C PRO A 19 -23.29 10.21 24.86
N ALA A 20 -22.69 10.78 25.91
CA ALA A 20 -21.26 10.74 26.10
C ALA A 20 -20.86 9.27 26.30
N THR A 21 -21.03 8.49 25.23
CA THR A 21 -20.13 7.38 25.01
C THR A 21 -18.83 8.09 24.70
N GLU A 22 -17.91 8.08 25.65
CA GLU A 22 -16.49 8.24 25.39
C GLU A 22 -16.08 7.11 24.43
N ALA A 23 -16.50 7.20 23.17
CA ALA A 23 -15.66 6.77 22.10
C ALA A 23 -14.47 7.72 22.20
N ILE A 24 -13.47 7.31 22.98
CA ILE A 24 -12.10 7.78 22.87
C ILE A 24 -11.88 7.88 21.36
N ALA A 25 -11.98 9.10 20.85
CA ALA A 25 -11.51 9.40 19.52
C ALA A 25 -10.03 9.12 19.67
N LYS A 26 -9.63 7.89 19.35
CA LYS A 26 -8.25 7.58 19.09
C LYS A 26 -7.92 8.60 18.03
N ASN A 27 -7.18 9.63 18.43
CA ASN A 27 -6.37 10.41 17.54
C ASN A 27 -5.36 9.40 16.98
N TYR A 28 -5.83 8.52 16.10
CA TYR A 28 -5.08 8.19 14.93
C TYR A 28 -5.03 9.52 14.20
N THR A 29 -4.07 10.36 14.59
CA THR A 29 -3.27 11.01 13.57
C THR A 29 -2.90 9.86 12.66
N LYS A 30 -3.69 9.66 11.60
CA LYS A 30 -3.36 8.72 10.55
C LYS A 30 -2.16 9.41 9.93
N VAL A 31 -0.99 9.19 10.56
CA VAL A 31 0.31 9.67 10.09
C VAL A 31 0.25 9.30 8.63
N SER A 32 0.23 10.32 7.76
CA SER A 32 0.12 10.09 6.32
C SER A 32 1.08 8.96 6.02
N PRO A 33 0.58 7.78 5.62
CA PRO A 33 1.35 6.58 5.78
C PRO A 33 2.68 6.76 5.05
N ALA A 34 3.77 6.60 5.82
CA ALA A 34 5.05 7.19 5.45
C ALA A 34 5.49 6.59 4.12
N ARG A 35 5.56 7.42 3.08
CA ARG A 35 6.06 7.01 1.77
C ARG A 35 7.55 6.75 1.91
N ALA A 36 7.94 5.51 1.65
CA ALA A 36 9.32 5.07 1.66
C ALA A 36 9.79 4.82 0.24
N ARG A 37 11.09 5.03 0.00
CA ARG A 37 11.75 4.60 -1.22
C ARG A 37 12.24 3.18 -1.02
N THR A 38 11.80 2.27 -1.88
CA THR A 38 12.20 0.86 -1.84
C THR A 38 12.79 0.45 -3.18
N HIS A 39 13.75 -0.47 -3.11
CA HIS A 39 14.40 -1.03 -4.28
C HIS A 39 13.72 -2.32 -4.68
N VAL A 40 13.03 -2.30 -5.82
CA VAL A 40 12.34 -3.46 -6.36
C VAL A 40 13.28 -4.20 -7.29
N ALA A 41 13.51 -5.48 -7.05
CA ALA A 41 14.26 -6.40 -7.90
C ALA A 41 13.33 -7.53 -8.38
N LEU A 42 13.30 -7.76 -9.69
CA LEU A 42 12.56 -8.88 -10.30
C LEU A 42 13.53 -10.00 -10.67
N THR A 43 13.20 -11.23 -10.30
CA THR A 43 13.95 -12.43 -10.68
C THR A 43 13.01 -13.44 -11.30
N VAL A 44 13.32 -13.85 -12.53
CA VAL A 44 12.61 -14.96 -13.21
C VAL A 44 13.43 -16.21 -12.96
N THR A 45 12.81 -17.28 -12.52
CA THR A 45 13.46 -18.58 -12.41
C THR A 45 12.91 -19.49 -13.48
N GLN A 46 13.75 -20.19 -14.23
CA GLN A 46 13.32 -21.18 -15.22
C GLN A 46 13.92 -22.53 -14.88
N LYS A 47 13.16 -23.61 -15.09
CA LYS A 47 13.72 -24.97 -15.02
C LYS A 47 14.46 -25.34 -16.30
N VAL A 48 15.76 -25.55 -16.18
CA VAL A 48 16.61 -26.08 -17.25
C VAL A 48 17.21 -27.40 -16.79
N LEU A 49 16.88 -28.50 -17.47
CA LEU A 49 17.36 -29.86 -17.13
C LEU A 49 17.10 -30.25 -15.65
N GLY A 50 16.02 -29.74 -15.05
CA GLY A 50 15.67 -29.99 -13.66
C GLY A 50 16.34 -29.08 -12.63
N ILE A 51 17.16 -28.12 -13.05
CA ILE A 51 17.80 -27.12 -12.20
C ILE A 51 17.06 -25.79 -12.34
N ASP A 52 16.80 -25.13 -11.21
CA ASP A 52 16.22 -23.79 -11.16
C ASP A 52 17.31 -22.74 -11.47
N VAL A 53 17.20 -22.09 -12.63
CA VAL A 53 18.14 -21.06 -13.09
C VAL A 53 17.49 -19.69 -12.97
N ALA A 54 18.11 -18.80 -12.17
CA ALA A 54 17.69 -17.41 -12.04
C ALA A 54 18.16 -16.59 -13.25
N ILE A 55 17.19 -16.08 -14.02
CA ILE A 55 17.37 -15.11 -15.09
C ILE A 55 17.18 -13.72 -14.48
N LEU A 56 18.26 -12.97 -14.43
CA LEU A 56 18.21 -11.56 -14.04
C LEU A 56 17.50 -10.78 -15.15
N THR A 57 16.30 -10.29 -14.85
CA THR A 57 15.56 -9.47 -15.80
C THR A 57 16.00 -8.03 -15.69
N ALA A 58 16.83 -7.59 -16.63
CA ALA A 58 17.24 -6.18 -16.69
C ALA A 58 16.14 -5.24 -17.24
N LEU A 59 15.17 -5.81 -17.96
CA LEU A 59 14.10 -5.07 -18.63
C LEU A 59 12.75 -5.44 -18.02
N TYR A 60 12.40 -4.77 -16.93
CA TYR A 60 11.04 -4.72 -16.41
C TYR A 60 10.67 -3.30 -16.04
N ASP A 61 9.38 -3.01 -16.16
CA ASP A 61 8.76 -1.84 -15.58
C ASP A 61 8.27 -2.17 -14.18
N ALA A 62 8.46 -1.24 -13.25
CA ALA A 62 7.83 -1.27 -11.94
C ALA A 62 6.95 -0.02 -11.84
N LYS A 63 5.68 -0.16 -11.46
CA LYS A 63 4.77 0.97 -11.30
C LYS A 63 4.00 0.83 -10.01
N ASN A 64 4.00 1.87 -9.19
CA ASN A 64 3.08 1.93 -8.07
C ASN A 64 1.68 2.26 -8.62
N LEU A 65 0.71 1.36 -8.44
CA LEU A 65 -0.65 1.56 -8.95
C LEU A 65 -1.44 2.59 -8.14
N ALA A 66 -1.07 2.84 -6.89
CA ALA A 66 -1.73 3.84 -6.06
C ALA A 66 -1.39 5.27 -6.50
N THR A 67 -0.14 5.51 -6.89
CA THR A 67 0.33 6.85 -7.32
C THR A 67 0.37 7.01 -8.84
N GLY A 68 0.43 5.91 -9.59
CA GLY A 68 0.61 5.90 -11.03
C GLY A 68 2.06 6.11 -11.48
N GLU A 69 3.00 6.27 -10.54
CA GLU A 69 4.41 6.56 -10.84
C GLU A 69 5.18 5.29 -11.22
N TYR A 70 6.04 5.42 -12.23
CA TYR A 70 6.99 4.39 -12.60
C TYR A 70 8.26 4.49 -11.75
N GLY A 71 8.83 3.32 -11.45
CA GLY A 71 10.12 3.19 -10.80
C GLY A 71 11.24 3.74 -11.65
N THR A 72 12.14 4.47 -11.01
CA THR A 72 13.35 4.98 -11.65
C THR A 72 14.42 3.90 -11.69
N ILE A 73 15.27 3.92 -12.72
CA ILE A 73 16.33 2.92 -12.84
C ILE A 73 17.45 3.25 -11.85
N LEU A 74 17.67 2.37 -10.87
CA LEU A 74 18.78 2.50 -9.93
C LEU A 74 20.03 1.81 -10.49
N ASN A 75 19.87 0.59 -10.98
CA ASN A 75 20.90 -0.16 -11.70
C ASN A 75 20.25 -1.17 -12.65
N ALA A 76 21.08 -2.01 -13.29
CA ALA A 76 20.63 -2.96 -14.29
C ALA A 76 19.54 -3.93 -13.80
N ASN A 77 19.39 -4.18 -12.50
CA ASN A 77 18.45 -5.17 -11.96
C ASN A 77 17.58 -4.63 -10.81
N GLN A 78 17.59 -3.31 -10.60
CA GLN A 78 16.85 -2.67 -9.52
C GLN A 78 16.21 -1.38 -9.99
N LYS A 79 14.94 -1.21 -9.61
CA LYS A 79 14.18 0.01 -9.78
C LYS A 79 13.90 0.62 -8.42
N ASP A 80 14.05 1.91 -8.31
CA ASP A 80 13.69 2.67 -7.12
C ASP A 80 12.25 3.17 -7.24
N VAL A 81 11.39 2.78 -6.31
CA VAL A 81 9.95 3.06 -6.32
C VAL A 81 9.56 3.69 -4.99
N VAL A 82 8.71 4.72 -5.05
CA VAL A 82 8.11 5.31 -3.86
C VAL A 82 6.84 4.53 -3.53
N VAL A 83 6.80 3.94 -2.34
CA VAL A 83 5.72 3.04 -1.91
C VAL A 83 5.32 3.25 -0.47
N GLN A 84 4.19 2.69 -0.12
CA GLN A 84 3.62 2.66 1.21
C GLN A 84 3.06 1.25 1.49
N ALA A 85 2.98 0.86 2.76
CA ALA A 85 2.38 -0.42 3.14
C ALA A 85 0.92 -0.48 2.64
N GLY A 86 0.59 -1.58 1.97
CA GLY A 86 -0.69 -1.79 1.31
C GLY A 86 -0.75 -1.33 -0.16
N ASP A 87 0.26 -0.62 -0.67
CA ASP A 87 0.33 -0.29 -2.10
C ASP A 87 0.51 -1.54 -2.94
N VAL A 88 0.09 -1.48 -4.20
CA VAL A 88 0.32 -2.55 -5.18
C VAL A 88 1.31 -2.07 -6.23
N ILE A 89 2.41 -2.79 -6.36
CA ILE A 89 3.40 -2.59 -7.42
C ILE A 89 3.04 -3.52 -8.57
N TRP A 90 2.80 -2.95 -9.73
CA TRP A 90 2.72 -3.66 -10.99
C TRP A 90 4.12 -3.82 -11.57
N LEU A 91 4.50 -5.06 -11.88
CA LEU A 91 5.77 -5.42 -12.50
C LEU A 91 5.50 -6.08 -13.83
N ASN A 92 6.12 -5.58 -14.90
CA ASN A 92 5.93 -6.11 -16.25
C ASN A 92 7.29 -6.32 -16.92
N ALA A 93 7.60 -7.56 -17.27
CA ALA A 93 8.85 -7.90 -17.95
C ALA A 93 8.73 -7.65 -19.46
N PHE A 94 9.59 -6.80 -20.00
CA PHE A 94 9.58 -6.41 -21.42
C PHE A 94 10.65 -7.19 -22.17
N LEU A 95 10.42 -8.48 -22.46
CA LEU A 95 11.27 -9.31 -23.34
C LEU A 95 10.57 -10.65 -23.64
N GLY A 96 9.59 -10.67 -24.56
CA GLY A 96 8.96 -11.92 -25.04
C GLY A 96 8.16 -12.74 -24.02
N PHE A 97 8.15 -12.35 -22.74
CA PHE A 97 7.41 -12.96 -21.65
C PHE A 97 6.19 -12.10 -21.31
N PRO A 98 4.96 -12.54 -21.61
CA PRO A 98 3.75 -11.75 -21.33
C PRO A 98 3.33 -11.92 -19.86
N PHE A 99 4.22 -11.62 -18.91
CA PHE A 99 3.92 -11.76 -17.49
C PHE A 99 3.81 -10.40 -16.80
N SER A 100 2.65 -10.22 -16.17
CA SER A 100 2.29 -9.07 -15.35
C SER A 100 2.14 -9.57 -13.91
N ILE A 101 2.94 -9.04 -13.00
CA ILE A 101 2.93 -9.42 -11.58
C ILE A 101 2.42 -8.23 -10.77
N TYR A 102 1.56 -8.53 -9.81
CA TYR A 102 1.05 -7.57 -8.86
C TYR A 102 1.55 -7.96 -7.48
N TYR A 103 2.35 -7.08 -6.87
CA TYR A 103 2.96 -7.30 -5.58
C TYR A 103 2.40 -6.31 -4.57
N THR A 104 1.83 -6.80 -3.47
CA THR A 104 1.36 -5.95 -2.36
C THR A 104 2.51 -5.66 -1.42
N VAL A 105 2.79 -4.37 -1.22
CA VAL A 105 3.86 -3.88 -0.34
C VAL A 105 3.47 -4.13 1.12
N THR A 106 4.37 -4.77 1.85
CA THR A 106 4.24 -5.02 3.28
C THR A 106 5.02 -4.01 4.12
N GLU A 107 4.76 -3.95 5.43
CA GLU A 107 5.56 -3.14 6.34
C GLU A 107 7.03 -3.62 6.42
N ALA A 108 7.26 -4.93 6.25
CA ALA A 108 8.60 -5.51 6.23
C ALA A 108 9.42 -5.09 4.99
N ASP A 109 8.76 -4.92 3.85
CA ASP A 109 9.39 -4.40 2.64
C ASP A 109 9.88 -2.96 2.81
N ILE A 110 9.09 -2.15 3.52
CA ILE A 110 9.47 -0.78 3.84
C ILE A 110 10.61 -0.75 4.84
N ALA A 111 10.55 -1.58 5.89
CA ALA A 111 11.59 -1.66 6.90
C ALA A 111 12.92 -2.17 6.32
N SER A 112 12.88 -3.12 5.38
CA SER A 112 14.07 -3.66 4.72
C SER A 112 14.60 -2.79 3.58
N GLY A 113 13.75 -1.91 3.03
CA GLY A 113 14.08 -1.05 1.88
C GLY A 113 14.22 -1.81 0.56
N ILE A 114 13.96 -3.12 0.52
CA ILE A 114 14.15 -3.95 -0.68
C ILE A 114 12.95 -4.87 -0.86
N ILE A 115 12.38 -4.86 -2.06
CA ILE A 115 11.33 -5.77 -2.49
C ILE A 115 11.94 -6.74 -3.50
N ARG A 116 11.95 -8.03 -3.18
CA ARG A 116 12.42 -9.08 -4.08
C ARG A 116 11.22 -9.88 -4.57
N VAL A 117 10.91 -9.75 -5.86
CA VAL A 117 9.86 -10.53 -6.49
C VAL A 117 10.52 -11.62 -7.31
N ALA A 118 10.31 -12.86 -6.91
CA ALA A 118 10.78 -14.03 -7.65
C ALA A 118 9.58 -14.84 -8.13
N PHE A 119 9.61 -15.30 -9.38
CA PHE A 119 8.60 -16.22 -9.89
C PHE A 119 9.23 -17.31 -10.75
N LEU A 120 8.59 -18.47 -10.76
CA LEU A 120 8.98 -19.60 -11.59
C LEU A 120 8.22 -19.52 -12.91
N SER A 121 8.96 -19.59 -14.03
CA SER A 121 8.44 -19.73 -15.39
C SER A 121 8.71 -21.13 -15.94
#